data_AF-A0A542BCN7-F1
#
_entry.id   AF-A0A542BCN7-F1
#
_cell.length_a   1.000
_cell.length_b   1.000
_cell.length_c   1.000
_cell.angle_alpha   90.00
_cell.angle_beta   90.00
_cell.angle_gamma   90.00
#
_symmetry.space_group_name_H-M   'P 1'
#
loop_
_entity.id
_entity.type
_entity.pdbx_description
1 polymer ?
#
loop_
_entity_poly.entity_id
_entity_poly.type
_entity_poly.pdbx_seq_one_letter_code
_entity_poly.pdbx_strand_id
1 'polypeptide(L)'
;MLAIQGLKCIYDTTGKGWSIELVLRADGEEAVRRFDVDGAEDAELLIEAFEDSSASAFDPETGEIVFGYEYLDLDEEGEEEDEDEDEGEEEEEADESEEDGEDSDEIGKDEKPKG
;
A
#
# COMPACT_ATOMS: atom_id res chain seq x y z
N MET A 1 13.67 -19.85 -7.85
CA MET A 1 12.60 -18.89 -8.20
C MET A 1 11.85 -19.35 -9.45
N LEU A 2 10.54 -19.10 -9.49
CA LEU A 2 9.63 -19.41 -10.59
C LEU A 2 9.20 -18.11 -11.27
N ALA A 3 9.29 -18.03 -12.59
CA ALA A 3 8.92 -16.83 -13.33
C ALA A 3 7.40 -16.59 -13.26
N ILE A 4 7.00 -15.37 -12.89
CA ILE A 4 5.59 -14.99 -12.85
C ILE A 4 5.17 -14.58 -14.26
N GLN A 5 4.15 -15.24 -14.79
CA GLN A 5 3.56 -14.96 -16.11
C GLN A 5 2.39 -13.98 -16.02
N GLY A 6 1.77 -13.88 -14.85
CA GLY A 6 0.65 -12.98 -14.62
C GLY A 6 0.23 -12.98 -13.16
N LEU A 7 -0.43 -11.89 -12.79
CA LEU A 7 -0.98 -11.63 -11.47
C LEU A 7 -2.48 -11.35 -11.62
N LYS A 8 -3.30 -11.97 -10.76
CA LYS A 8 -4.74 -11.72 -10.70
C LYS A 8 -5.12 -11.23 -9.32
N CYS A 9 -5.82 -10.11 -9.27
CA CYS A 9 -6.43 -9.60 -8.05
C CYS A 9 -7.87 -10.13 -7.90
N ILE A 10 -8.20 -10.63 -6.72
CA ILE A 10 -9.46 -11.30 -6.43
C ILE A 10 -10.05 -10.71 -5.14
N TYR A 11 -11.23 -10.10 -5.26
CA TYR A 11 -12.07 -9.73 -4.12
C TYR A 11 -13.10 -10.83 -3.83
N ASP A 12 -13.03 -11.47 -2.67
CA ASP A 12 -14.05 -12.41 -2.21
C ASP A 12 -15.23 -11.66 -1.59
N THR A 13 -16.36 -11.66 -2.29
CA THR A 13 -17.61 -11.03 -1.82
C THR A 13 -18.26 -11.74 -0.63
N THR A 14 -17.89 -13.00 -0.36
CA THR A 14 -18.44 -13.80 0.75
C THR A 14 -17.65 -13.53 2.03
N GLY A 15 -16.32 -13.63 1.97
CA GLY A 15 -15.41 -13.35 3.08
C GLY A 15 -15.08 -11.87 3.26
N LYS A 16 -15.41 -11.02 2.28
CA LYS A 16 -15.01 -9.60 2.20
C LYS A 16 -13.49 -9.40 2.30
N GLY A 17 -12.72 -10.29 1.69
CA GLY A 17 -11.26 -10.29 1.71
C GLY A 17 -10.65 -10.11 0.33
N TRP A 18 -9.40 -9.66 0.30
CA TRP A 18 -8.61 -9.54 -0.92
C TRP A 18 -7.58 -10.66 -0.99
N SER A 19 -7.28 -11.09 -2.21
CA SER A 19 -6.24 -12.10 -2.45
C SER A 19 -5.64 -11.90 -3.82
N ILE A 20 -4.37 -12.28 -3.94
CA ILE A 20 -3.63 -12.27 -5.20
C ILE A 20 -3.35 -13.72 -5.62
N GLU A 21 -3.53 -13.98 -6.91
CA GLU A 21 -3.19 -15.25 -7.55
C GLU A 21 -2.09 -15.02 -8.58
N LEU A 22 -0.95 -15.69 -8.39
CA LEU A 22 0.17 -15.71 -9.32
C LEU A 22 0.05 -16.90 -10.26
N VAL A 23 0.22 -16.63 -11.55
CA VAL A 23 0.41 -17.65 -12.58
C VAL A 23 1.92 -17.80 -12.77
N LEU A 24 2.45 -18.97 -12.44
CA LEU A 24 3.87 -19.29 -12.43
C LEU A 24 4.20 -20.25 -13.57
N ARG A 25 5.39 -20.11 -14.15
CA ARG A 25 5.93 -21.06 -15.12
C ARG A 25 7.02 -21.91 -14.48
N ALA A 26 6.82 -23.24 -14.43
CA ALA A 26 7.79 -24.20 -13.92
C ALA A 26 7.97 -25.32 -14.95
N ASP A 27 9.17 -25.50 -15.50
CA ASP A 27 9.54 -26.62 -16.39
C ASP A 27 8.55 -26.92 -17.55
N GLY A 28 7.85 -25.90 -18.05
CA GLY A 28 6.88 -26.03 -19.14
C GLY A 28 5.44 -26.33 -18.69
N GLU A 29 5.19 -26.41 -17.39
CA GLU A 29 3.86 -26.49 -16.79
C GLU A 29 3.48 -25.15 -16.12
N GLU A 30 2.19 -24.80 -16.20
CA GLU A 30 1.62 -23.65 -15.49
C GLU A 30 1.25 -24.08 -14.07
N ALA A 31 1.82 -23.41 -13.07
CA ALA A 31 1.45 -23.55 -11.67
C ALA A 31 0.72 -22.28 -11.22
N VAL A 32 -0.20 -22.42 -10.26
CA VAL A 32 -0.97 -21.30 -9.71
C VAL A 32 -0.76 -21.24 -8.22
N ARG A 33 -0.47 -20.04 -7.71
CA ARG A 33 -0.28 -19.80 -6.27
C ARG A 33 -1.16 -18.64 -5.83
N ARG A 34 -1.98 -18.87 -4.81
CA ARG A 34 -2.85 -17.86 -4.22
C ARG A 34 -2.40 -17.53 -2.80
N PHE A 35 -2.46 -16.25 -2.45
CA PHE A 35 -2.27 -15.76 -1.09
C PHE A 35 -3.25 -14.62 -0.80
N ASP A 36 -3.63 -14.49 0.46
CA ASP A 36 -4.49 -13.42 0.94
C ASP A 36 -3.66 -12.16 1.20
N VAL A 37 -4.26 -10.99 1.01
CA VAL A 37 -3.63 -9.68 1.27
C VAL A 37 -4.54 -8.88 2.20
N ASP A 38 -3.97 -8.00 3.02
CA ASP A 38 -4.69 -7.40 4.14
C ASP A 38 -5.74 -6.38 3.70
N GLY A 39 -5.60 -5.80 2.50
CA GLY A 39 -6.53 -4.81 1.99
C GLY A 39 -6.43 -4.56 0.49
N ALA A 40 -7.24 -3.61 0.03
CA ALA A 40 -7.19 -3.14 -1.35
C ALA A 40 -5.88 -2.41 -1.64
N GLU A 41 -5.37 -1.66 -0.67
CA GLU A 41 -4.11 -0.89 -0.78
C GLU A 41 -2.92 -1.81 -1.06
N ASP A 42 -2.77 -2.90 -0.30
CA ASP A 42 -1.72 -3.91 -0.54
C ASP A 42 -1.86 -4.58 -1.91
N ALA A 43 -3.10 -4.86 -2.32
CA ALA A 43 -3.37 -5.44 -3.63
C ALA A 43 -2.97 -4.48 -4.76
N GLU A 44 -3.29 -3.20 -4.64
CA GLU A 44 -2.91 -2.15 -5.59
C GLU A 44 -1.38 -2.01 -5.65
N LEU A 45 -0.71 -1.92 -4.50
CA LEU A 45 0.75 -1.80 -4.45
C LEU A 45 1.46 -2.98 -5.14
N LEU A 46 0.99 -4.20 -4.92
CA LEU A 46 1.56 -5.39 -5.57
C LEU A 46 1.30 -5.42 -7.09
N ILE A 47 0.15 -4.91 -7.54
CA ILE A 47 -0.16 -4.78 -8.96
C ILE A 47 0.75 -3.74 -9.60
N GLU A 48 0.89 -2.57 -8.99
CA GLU A 48 1.76 -1.50 -9.48
C GLU A 48 3.22 -1.96 -9.57
N ALA A 49 3.75 -2.60 -8.52
CA ALA A 49 5.10 -3.15 -8.52
C ALA A 49 5.30 -4.20 -9.63
N PHE A 50 4.29 -5.04 -9.89
CA PHE A 50 4.33 -6.02 -10.97
C PHE A 50 4.32 -5.36 -12.36
N GLU A 51 3.46 -4.37 -12.56
CA GLU A 51 3.31 -3.65 -13.85
C GLU A 51 4.53 -2.79 -14.18
N ASP A 52 5.18 -2.20 -13.18
CA ASP A 52 6.39 -1.41 -13.34
C ASP A 52 7.65 -2.28 -13.47
N SER A 53 7.61 -3.53 -12.97
CA SER A 53 8.76 -4.44 -13.06
C SER A 53 9.06 -4.89 -14.50
N SER A 54 10.34 -4.92 -14.85
CA SER A 54 10.84 -5.52 -16.09
C SER A 54 10.86 -7.05 -16.02
N ALA A 55 11.01 -7.60 -14.82
CA ALA A 55 10.98 -9.03 -14.56
C ALA A 55 10.38 -9.31 -13.18
N SER A 56 9.69 -10.43 -13.02
CA SER A 56 9.14 -10.83 -11.72
C SER A 56 9.22 -12.33 -11.50
N ALA A 57 9.55 -12.72 -10.26
CA ALA A 57 9.75 -14.11 -9.89
C ALA A 57 9.28 -14.40 -8.46
N PHE A 58 8.78 -15.61 -8.24
CA PHE A 58 8.35 -16.09 -6.92
C PHE A 58 9.33 -17.12 -6.38
N ASP A 59 9.75 -16.97 -5.12
CA ASP A 59 10.52 -17.98 -4.42
C ASP A 59 9.60 -18.86 -3.56
N PRO A 60 9.39 -20.14 -3.91
CA PRO A 60 8.55 -21.04 -3.13
C PRO A 60 9.16 -21.48 -1.79
N GLU A 61 10.48 -21.33 -1.58
CA GLU A 61 11.14 -21.71 -0.33
C GLU A 61 10.92 -20.66 0.76
N THR A 62 11.04 -19.38 0.40
CA THR A 62 10.85 -18.25 1.33
C THR A 62 9.43 -17.69 1.29
N GLY A 63 8.71 -17.87 0.19
CA GLY A 63 7.40 -17.29 -0.05
C GLY A 63 7.45 -15.85 -0.56
N GLU A 64 8.61 -15.38 -1.02
CA GLU A 64 8.82 -13.99 -1.45
C GLU A 64 8.51 -13.79 -2.94
N ILE A 65 8.07 -12.59 -3.30
CA ILE A 65 7.95 -12.13 -4.68
C ILE A 65 9.06 -11.11 -4.91
N VAL A 66 9.85 -11.32 -5.95
CA VAL A 66 10.94 -10.44 -6.35
C VAL A 66 10.52 -9.72 -7.63
N PHE A 67 10.50 -8.40 -7.57
CA PHE A 67 10.29 -7.50 -8.71
C PHE A 67 11.65 -6.92 -9.13
N GLY A 68 12.06 -7.20 -10.36
CA GLY A 68 13.29 -6.69 -10.96
C GLY A 68 12.98 -5.54 -11.91
N TYR A 69 13.76 -4.48 -11.82
CA TYR A 69 13.64 -3.26 -12.61
C TYR A 69 14.87 -3.09 -13.49
N GLU A 70 14.72 -2.57 -14.72
CA GLU A 70 15.79 -2.44 -15.73
C GLU A 70 16.99 -1.54 -15.33
N TYR A 71 16.97 -0.92 -14.14
CA TYR A 71 18.09 -0.14 -13.59
C TYR A 71 18.94 -0.90 -12.55
N LEU A 72 18.63 -2.17 -12.28
CA LEU A 72 19.43 -3.02 -11.38
C LEU A 72 20.59 -3.73 -12.08
N ASP A 73 21.20 -3.11 -13.10
CA ASP A 73 22.62 -3.33 -13.36
C ASP A 73 23.39 -2.56 -12.28
N LEU A 74 23.62 -3.23 -11.14
CA LEU A 74 24.54 -2.78 -10.09
C LEU A 74 25.96 -2.67 -10.68
N ASP A 75 26.33 -1.51 -11.20
CA ASP A 75 27.63 -0.97 -10.82
C ASP A 75 27.49 -0.51 -9.36
N GLU A 76 27.80 -1.46 -8.50
CA GLU A 76 28.24 -1.28 -7.12
C GLU A 76 29.43 -0.29 -7.07
N GLU A 77 29.19 1.00 -7.23
CA GLU A 77 30.11 2.05 -6.76
C GLU A 77 29.26 3.22 -6.26
N GLY A 78 29.23 3.35 -4.93
CA GLY A 78 28.21 4.10 -4.23
C GLY A 78 28.19 5.59 -4.51
N GLU A 79 26.99 6.15 -4.48
CA GLU A 79 26.78 7.51 -4.03
C GLU A 79 25.62 7.45 -3.04
N GLU A 80 25.91 7.89 -1.83
CA GLU A 80 24.94 8.05 -0.76
C GLU A 80 23.98 9.13 -1.22
N GLU A 81 22.71 8.79 -1.41
CA GLU A 81 21.67 9.82 -1.51
C GLU A 81 21.50 10.41 -0.11
N ASP A 82 22.26 11.48 0.12
CA ASP A 82 22.15 12.37 1.27
C ASP A 82 20.66 12.67 1.55
N GLU A 83 20.27 12.37 2.77
CA GLU A 83 19.07 12.89 3.42
C GLU A 83 19.23 14.43 3.53
N ASP A 84 18.84 15.18 2.50
CA ASP A 84 18.63 16.62 2.64
C ASP A 84 17.32 16.84 3.42
N GLU A 85 17.44 16.74 4.75
CA GLU A 85 16.60 17.43 5.74
C GLU A 85 16.63 18.93 5.44
N ASP A 86 15.65 19.42 4.69
CA ASP A 86 15.36 20.86 4.63
C ASP A 86 14.74 21.28 5.98
N GLU A 87 15.60 21.49 6.98
CA GLU A 87 15.29 22.25 8.19
C GLU A 87 15.11 23.74 7.82
N GLY A 88 13.96 24.06 7.24
CA GLY A 88 13.49 25.43 7.05
C GLY A 88 12.89 26.00 8.34
N GLU A 89 13.71 26.26 9.36
CA GLU A 89 13.35 27.18 10.45
C GLU A 89 13.36 28.62 9.92
N GLU A 90 12.19 29.27 9.81
CA GLU A 90 12.10 30.70 10.10
C GLU A 90 10.95 30.96 11.08
N GLU A 91 11.37 31.36 12.29
CA GLU A 91 10.59 31.77 13.45
C GLU A 91 9.75 33.04 13.21
N GLU A 92 8.56 33.01 13.81
CA GLU A 92 7.87 34.08 14.55
C GLU A 92 7.48 35.38 13.82
N GLU A 93 6.18 35.67 13.75
CA GLU A 93 5.64 36.91 14.32
C GLU A 93 4.17 36.68 14.72
N ALA A 94 3.89 37.01 15.98
CA ALA A 94 2.60 36.93 16.65
C ALA A 94 1.54 37.87 16.03
N ASP A 95 0.28 37.42 16.03
CA ASP A 95 -0.85 38.33 16.15
C ASP A 95 -1.86 37.74 17.13
N GLU A 96 -1.81 38.28 18.35
CA GLU A 96 -2.83 38.11 19.37
C GLU A 96 -4.13 38.78 18.90
N SER A 97 -5.22 38.04 18.83
CA SER A 97 -6.54 38.63 19.06
C SER A 97 -7.46 37.61 19.71
N GLU A 98 -7.61 37.79 21.02
CA GLU A 98 -8.72 37.34 21.83
C GLU A 98 -10.05 37.76 21.19
N GLU A 99 -11.00 36.84 21.01
CA GLU A 99 -12.38 37.11 21.42
C GLU A 99 -13.11 35.81 21.77
N ASP A 100 -13.33 35.72 23.07
CA ASP A 100 -14.34 34.98 23.81
C ASP A 100 -15.68 34.79 23.06
N GLY A 101 -16.23 33.58 23.17
CA GLY A 101 -17.51 33.22 22.58
C GLY A 101 -18.04 31.92 23.16
N GLU A 102 -18.22 31.88 24.48
CA GLU A 102 -19.15 30.94 25.10
C GLU A 102 -20.52 31.08 24.45
N ASP A 103 -21.03 30.03 23.80
CA ASP A 103 -22.46 29.81 23.74
C ASP A 103 -22.78 28.32 23.85
N SER A 104 -22.89 27.92 25.11
CA SER A 104 -23.50 26.69 25.57
C SER A 104 -25.00 26.94 25.63
N ASP A 105 -25.73 26.60 24.56
CA ASP A 105 -27.19 26.53 24.59
C ASP A 105 -27.66 25.10 24.30
N GLU A 106 -27.63 24.31 25.38
CA GLU A 106 -28.42 23.10 25.56
C GLU A 106 -29.92 23.46 25.62
N ILE A 107 -30.57 23.52 24.46
CA ILE A 107 -32.03 23.50 24.31
C ILE A 107 -32.33 22.17 23.59
N GLY A 108 -32.95 21.14 24.17
CA GLY A 108 -33.95 21.11 25.22
C GLY A 108 -35.16 20.36 24.67
N LYS A 109 -35.62 19.36 25.44
CA LYS A 109 -36.96 18.70 25.44
C LYS A 109 -37.10 17.37 24.70
N ASP A 110 -36.90 16.31 25.48
CA ASP A 110 -37.93 15.32 25.84
C ASP A 110 -39.24 15.40 25.03
N GLU A 111 -39.48 14.41 24.17
CA GLU A 111 -40.83 13.89 23.89
C GLU A 111 -40.76 12.45 23.34
N LYS A 112 -40.82 11.47 24.24
CA LYS A 112 -41.55 10.20 23.99
C LYS A 112 -42.97 10.42 24.52
N PRO A 113 -44.03 10.07 23.78
CA PRO A 113 -44.48 8.68 23.85
C PRO A 113 -45.22 8.10 22.60
N LYS A 114 -45.18 6.76 22.53
CA LYS A 114 -46.19 5.79 22.07
C LYS A 114 -46.93 6.01 20.73
N GLY A 115 -46.63 5.11 19.79
CA GLY A 115 -47.57 4.49 18.86
C GLY A 115 -47.24 3.01 18.75
#